data_AF-A0A947KES7-F1
#
_entry.id   AF-A0A947KES7-F1
#
_cell.length_a   1.000
_cell.length_b   1.000
_cell.length_c   1.000
_cell.angle_alpha   90.00
_cell.angle_beta   90.00
_cell.angle_gamma   90.00
#
_symmetry.space_group_name_H-M   'P 1'
#
loop_
_entity.id
_entity.type
_entity.pdbx_description
1 polymer ?
#
loop_
_entity_poly.entity_id
_entity_poly.type
_entity_poly.pdbx_seq_one_letter_code
_entity_poly.pdbx_strand_id
1 'polypeptide(L)'
;MDSRQQKKKKQRTLAVMQKMRTTITIIFLLATFLSFGQTKDKLKGKPTTLEETFIYLDNIFDDTSKYSFMNLPEDFATARLHFGFGMWMRNNWGLWRDSKLKHYFLDKGVYHPDNMSGIILTSYHRYLNNKPINLEGQIKKDKEYNNPECLNFLGHD
;
A
#
# COMPACT_ATOMS: atom_id res chain seq x y z
N MET A 1 -47.09 -50.56 -10.54
CA MET A 1 -46.29 -49.40 -11.02
C MET A 1 -45.07 -49.96 -11.74
N ASP A 2 -44.88 -49.62 -13.02
CA ASP A 2 -43.95 -50.31 -13.94
C ASP A 2 -42.46 -50.13 -13.57
N SER A 3 -41.76 -51.26 -13.37
CA SER A 3 -40.34 -51.33 -13.01
C SER A 3 -39.42 -50.68 -14.05
N ARG A 4 -39.84 -50.60 -15.31
CA ARG A 4 -39.11 -49.89 -16.37
C ARG A 4 -39.15 -48.38 -16.19
N GLN A 5 -40.27 -47.82 -15.73
CA GLN A 5 -40.41 -46.39 -15.47
C GLN A 5 -39.55 -45.96 -14.27
N GLN A 6 -39.46 -46.81 -13.24
CA GLN A 6 -38.64 -46.54 -12.06
C GLN A 6 -37.13 -46.59 -12.39
N LYS A 7 -36.69 -47.53 -13.24
CA LYS A 7 -35.31 -47.58 -13.75
C LYS A 7 -34.98 -46.33 -14.58
N LYS A 8 -35.85 -45.91 -15.50
CA LYS A 8 -35.66 -44.68 -16.30
C LYS A 8 -35.57 -43.42 -15.43
N LYS A 9 -36.42 -43.29 -14.40
CA LYS A 9 -36.37 -42.15 -13.47
C LYS A 9 -35.06 -42.13 -12.68
N LYS A 10 -34.63 -43.28 -12.12
CA LYS A 10 -33.36 -43.40 -11.39
C LYS A 10 -32.15 -43.08 -12.26
N GLN A 11 -32.13 -43.55 -13.50
CA GLN A 11 -31.04 -43.30 -14.46
C GLN A 11 -30.97 -41.83 -14.89
N ARG A 12 -32.13 -41.18 -15.06
CA ARG A 12 -32.22 -39.72 -15.30
C ARG A 12 -31.70 -38.93 -14.10
N THR A 13 -32.12 -39.27 -12.89
CA THR A 13 -31.63 -38.61 -11.66
C THR A 13 -30.12 -38.80 -11.50
N LEU A 14 -29.60 -40.00 -11.75
CA LEU A 14 -28.17 -40.29 -11.67
C LEU A 14 -27.36 -39.48 -12.71
N ALA A 15 -27.86 -39.37 -13.95
CA ALA A 15 -27.23 -38.57 -14.99
C ALA A 15 -27.24 -37.06 -14.67
N VAL A 16 -28.31 -36.54 -14.06
CA VAL A 16 -28.39 -35.15 -13.59
C VAL A 16 -27.39 -34.91 -12.46
N MET A 17 -27.33 -35.80 -11.47
CA MET A 17 -26.36 -35.71 -10.36
C MET A 17 -24.91 -35.81 -10.85
N GLN A 18 -24.64 -36.63 -11.86
CA GLN A 18 -23.31 -36.75 -12.46
C GLN A 18 -22.92 -35.46 -13.19
N LYS A 19 -23.81 -34.88 -14.01
CA LYS A 19 -23.58 -33.58 -14.65
C LYS A 19 -23.35 -32.47 -13.64
N MET A 20 -24.16 -32.38 -12.58
CA MET A 20 -24.00 -31.39 -11.51
C MET A 20 -22.64 -31.53 -10.79
N ARG A 21 -22.24 -32.75 -10.47
CA ARG A 21 -20.93 -33.03 -9.85
C ARG A 21 -19.78 -32.58 -10.73
N THR A 22 -19.85 -32.88 -12.03
CA THR A 22 -18.84 -32.44 -13.02
C THR A 22 -18.80 -30.92 -13.17
N THR A 23 -19.96 -30.25 -13.20
CA THR A 23 -20.02 -28.78 -13.28
C THR A 23 -19.42 -28.13 -12.02
N ILE A 24 -19.71 -28.65 -10.82
CA ILE A 24 -19.16 -28.14 -9.56
C ILE A 24 -17.63 -28.29 -9.52
N THR A 25 -17.10 -29.44 -9.99
CA THR A 25 -15.64 -29.64 -10.03
C THR A 25 -14.95 -28.68 -11.00
N ILE A 26 -15.56 -28.39 -12.16
CA ILE A 26 -15.03 -27.42 -13.12
C ILE A 26 -15.03 -26.00 -12.53
N ILE A 27 -16.09 -25.59 -11.82
CA ILE A 27 -16.14 -24.27 -11.17
C ILE A 27 -15.06 -24.15 -10.09
N PHE A 28 -14.83 -25.20 -9.31
CA PHE A 28 -13.79 -25.21 -8.28
C PHE A 28 -12.38 -25.13 -8.88
N LEU A 29 -12.12 -25.83 -9.99
CA LEU A 29 -10.86 -25.76 -10.74
C LEU A 29 -10.63 -24.37 -11.37
N LEU A 30 -11.68 -23.75 -11.92
CA LEU A 30 -11.62 -22.38 -12.46
C LEU A 30 -11.34 -21.35 -11.36
N ALA A 31 -11.91 -21.52 -10.16
CA ALA A 31 -11.67 -20.62 -9.03
C ALA A 31 -10.20 -20.66 -8.55
N THR A 32 -9.56 -21.84 -8.59
CA THR A 32 -8.14 -21.96 -8.19
C THR A 32 -7.16 -21.29 -9.15
N PHE A 33 -7.55 -21.08 -10.41
CA PHE A 33 -6.71 -20.40 -11.40
C PHE A 33 -6.62 -18.88 -11.18
N LEU A 34 -7.59 -18.28 -10.48
CA LEU A 34 -7.60 -16.85 -10.13
C LEU A 34 -6.65 -16.51 -8.96
N SER A 35 -6.14 -17.52 -8.25
CA SER A 35 -5.26 -17.34 -7.08
C SER A 35 -3.76 -17.36 -7.42
N PHE A 36 -3.38 -17.69 -8.66
CA PHE A 36 -1.99 -17.73 -9.11
C PHE A 36 -1.64 -16.48 -9.92
N GLY A 37 -1.11 -15.44 -9.26
CA GLY A 37 -0.68 -14.25 -9.98
C GLY A 37 -0.27 -13.06 -9.10
N GLN A 38 0.75 -13.22 -8.24
CA GLN A 38 1.49 -12.07 -7.71
C GLN A 38 3.00 -12.29 -7.91
N THR A 39 3.47 -12.18 -9.15
CA THR A 39 4.89 -11.89 -9.36
C THR A 39 5.07 -10.39 -9.20
N LYS A 40 5.42 -9.92 -7.99
CA LYS A 40 5.87 -8.54 -7.80
C LYS A 40 7.22 -8.40 -8.52
N ASP A 41 7.25 -7.75 -9.67
CA ASP A 41 8.50 -7.43 -10.35
C ASP A 41 9.40 -6.62 -9.40
N LYS A 42 10.66 -7.05 -9.28
CA LYS A 42 11.62 -6.40 -8.40
C LYS A 42 12.00 -5.05 -9.00
N LEU A 43 11.40 -3.97 -8.48
CA LEU A 43 11.76 -2.60 -8.86
C LEU A 43 13.27 -2.39 -8.71
N LYS A 44 13.90 -1.83 -9.73
CA LYS A 44 15.34 -1.52 -9.74
C LYS A 44 15.56 -0.06 -9.33
N GLY A 45 16.66 0.22 -8.63
CA GLY A 45 17.03 1.58 -8.25
C GLY A 45 16.20 2.15 -7.09
N LYS A 46 16.02 3.47 -7.09
CA LYS A 46 15.31 4.25 -6.06
C LYS A 46 14.31 5.20 -6.73
N PRO A 47 13.19 5.52 -6.07
CA PRO A 47 12.22 6.48 -6.60
C PRO A 47 12.87 7.84 -6.86
N THR A 48 12.28 8.61 -7.78
CA THR A 48 12.77 9.92 -8.21
C THR A 48 11.78 11.05 -7.93
N THR A 49 10.50 10.74 -7.75
CA THR A 49 9.43 11.68 -7.37
C THR A 49 8.60 11.14 -6.20
N LEU A 50 7.74 11.97 -5.62
CA LEU A 50 6.81 11.55 -4.56
C LEU A 50 5.89 10.43 -5.05
N GLU A 51 5.32 10.57 -6.23
CA GLU A 51 4.35 9.61 -6.79
C GLU A 51 5.02 8.25 -7.07
N GLU A 52 6.27 8.26 -7.55
CA GLU A 52 7.03 7.02 -7.71
C GLU A 52 7.24 6.32 -6.37
N THR A 53 7.39 7.05 -5.25
CA THR A 53 7.53 6.39 -3.94
C THR A 53 6.36 5.48 -3.62
N PHE A 54 5.14 5.79 -4.08
CA PHE A 54 3.96 4.95 -3.81
C PHE A 54 4.07 3.59 -4.47
N ILE A 55 4.62 3.54 -5.69
CA ILE A 55 4.88 2.29 -6.40
C ILE A 55 5.89 1.43 -5.63
N TYR A 56 6.96 2.04 -5.10
CA TYR A 56 7.92 1.34 -4.26
C TYR A 56 7.29 0.85 -2.95
N LEU A 57 6.46 1.67 -2.30
CA LEU A 57 5.80 1.32 -1.04
C LEU A 57 4.75 0.22 -1.21
N ASP A 58 4.00 0.21 -2.31
CA ASP A 58 3.06 -0.87 -2.67
C ASP A 58 3.78 -2.21 -2.90
N ASN A 59 5.03 -2.16 -3.36
CA ASN A 59 5.87 -3.34 -3.51
C ASN A 59 6.48 -3.80 -2.18
N ILE A 60 6.94 -2.86 -1.35
CA ILE A 60 7.59 -3.14 -0.06
C ILE A 60 6.59 -3.66 0.97
N PHE A 61 5.42 -3.04 1.10
CA PHE A 61 4.42 -3.45 2.08
C PHE A 61 3.51 -4.55 1.51
N ASP A 62 3.25 -5.57 2.33
CA ASP A 62 2.19 -6.53 2.06
C ASP A 62 0.81 -5.91 2.33
N ASP A 63 -0.25 -6.59 1.89
CA ASP A 63 -1.61 -6.08 2.00
C ASP A 63 -2.05 -5.92 3.47
N THR A 64 -1.58 -6.79 4.37
CA THR A 64 -1.85 -6.69 5.82
C THR A 64 -1.23 -5.45 6.44
N SER A 65 0.01 -5.13 6.07
CA SER A 65 0.75 -3.96 6.54
C SER A 65 0.13 -2.69 5.97
N LYS A 66 -0.23 -2.67 4.68
CA LYS A 66 -0.97 -1.55 4.06
C LYS A 66 -2.30 -1.33 4.75
N TYR A 67 -3.08 -2.39 4.99
CA TYR A 67 -4.35 -2.30 5.69
C TYR A 67 -4.19 -1.77 7.12
N SER A 68 -3.20 -2.26 7.86
CA SER A 68 -2.92 -1.80 9.22
C SER A 68 -2.51 -0.32 9.23
N PHE A 69 -1.65 0.09 8.30
CA PHE A 69 -1.20 1.47 8.16
C PHE A 69 -2.34 2.41 7.76
N MET A 70 -3.18 1.99 6.81
CA MET A 70 -4.34 2.75 6.32
C MET A 70 -5.36 3.06 7.42
N ASN A 71 -5.63 2.10 8.32
CA ASN A 71 -6.65 2.21 9.36
C ASN A 71 -6.21 2.97 10.62
N LEU A 72 -4.91 3.23 10.78
CA LEU A 72 -4.42 4.07 11.88
C LEU A 72 -4.70 5.55 11.59
N PRO A 73 -4.93 6.39 12.62
CA PRO A 73 -4.93 7.85 12.45
C PRO A 73 -3.63 8.32 11.78
N GLU A 74 -3.71 9.27 10.84
CA GLU A 74 -2.60 9.69 9.98
C GLU A 74 -1.33 10.06 10.78
N ASP A 75 -1.46 10.89 11.82
CA ASP A 75 -0.34 11.30 12.65
C ASP A 75 0.28 10.12 13.41
N PHE A 76 -0.53 9.17 13.89
CA PHE A 76 -0.02 7.99 14.58
C PHE A 76 0.63 6.99 13.62
N ALA A 77 0.04 6.78 12.44
CA ALA A 77 0.56 5.90 11.41
C ALA A 77 1.97 6.35 10.97
N THR A 78 2.11 7.64 10.68
CA THR A 78 3.36 8.25 10.23
C THR A 78 4.42 8.27 11.35
N ALA A 79 4.05 8.67 12.58
CA ALA A 79 4.95 8.65 13.73
C ALA A 79 5.48 7.25 14.05
N ARG A 80 4.62 6.22 13.99
CA ARG A 80 4.99 4.82 14.23
C ARG A 80 6.09 4.33 13.27
N LEU A 81 6.08 4.79 12.03
CA LEU A 81 7.07 4.42 11.03
C LEU A 81 8.29 5.35 10.98
N HIS A 82 8.22 6.54 11.58
CA HIS A 82 9.20 7.61 11.42
C HIS A 82 10.65 7.19 11.75
N PHE A 83 10.86 6.55 12.91
CA PHE A 83 12.19 6.12 13.33
C PHE A 83 12.59 4.78 12.72
N GLY A 84 11.70 3.80 12.59
CA GLY A 84 12.07 2.53 11.98
C GLY A 84 12.23 2.64 10.46
N PHE A 85 11.07 2.59 9.78
CA PHE A 85 11.02 2.55 8.34
C PHE A 85 11.41 3.88 7.69
N GLY A 86 11.11 5.01 8.33
CA GLY A 86 11.53 6.34 7.88
C GLY A 86 13.06 6.46 7.86
N MET A 87 13.78 6.03 8.91
CA MET A 87 15.25 6.02 8.88
C MET A 87 15.78 5.12 7.76
N TRP A 88 15.20 3.93 7.58
CA TRP A 88 15.57 3.06 6.46
C TRP A 88 15.37 3.75 5.12
N MET A 89 14.23 4.41 4.91
CA MET A 89 13.90 5.15 3.68
C MET A 89 14.94 6.24 3.40
N ARG A 90 15.30 7.05 4.40
CA ARG A 90 16.29 8.13 4.27
C ARG A 90 17.65 7.62 3.83
N ASN A 91 18.07 6.49 4.38
CA ASN A 91 19.35 5.86 4.07
C ASN A 91 19.36 5.18 2.68
N ASN A 92 18.30 4.46 2.34
CA ASN A 92 18.25 3.63 1.13
C ASN A 92 17.82 4.40 -0.12
N TRP A 93 16.97 5.41 0.00
CA TRP A 93 16.60 6.27 -1.12
C TRP A 93 17.51 7.50 -1.25
N GLY A 94 18.59 7.54 -0.46
CA GLY A 94 19.65 8.53 -0.58
C GLY A 94 19.23 9.95 -0.24
N LEU A 95 18.27 10.12 0.69
CA LEU A 95 17.80 11.44 1.12
C LEU A 95 18.89 12.21 1.90
N TRP A 96 19.75 11.49 2.63
CA TRP A 96 20.95 12.09 3.25
C TRP A 96 22.05 12.44 2.25
N ARG A 97 22.11 11.74 1.12
CA ARG A 97 23.20 11.84 0.14
C ARG A 97 22.72 12.63 -1.07
N ASP A 98 23.03 12.15 -2.26
CA ASP A 98 22.52 12.68 -3.51
C ASP A 98 21.54 11.68 -4.15
N SER A 99 20.36 12.19 -4.52
CA SER A 99 19.34 11.42 -5.20
C SER A 99 18.38 12.33 -5.94
N LYS A 100 17.81 11.82 -7.04
CA LYS A 100 16.74 12.53 -7.77
C LYS A 100 15.55 12.84 -6.87
N LEU A 101 15.18 11.91 -5.98
CA LEU A 101 14.12 12.16 -4.99
C LEU A 101 14.47 13.27 -4.01
N LYS A 102 15.71 13.36 -3.54
CA LYS A 102 16.16 14.48 -2.72
C LYS A 102 16.01 15.79 -3.49
N HIS A 103 16.50 15.86 -4.73
CA HIS A 103 16.35 17.04 -5.57
C HIS A 103 14.89 17.44 -5.80
N TYR A 104 14.01 16.46 -6.03
CA TYR A 104 12.57 16.70 -6.13
C TYR A 104 12.00 17.43 -4.89
N PHE A 105 12.45 17.09 -3.68
CA PHE A 105 12.04 17.77 -2.45
C PHE A 105 12.72 19.13 -2.25
N LEU A 106 14.01 19.23 -2.60
CA LEU A 106 14.75 20.49 -2.55
C LEU A 106 14.10 21.56 -3.43
N ASP A 107 13.69 21.19 -4.65
CA ASP A 107 13.01 22.06 -5.60
C ASP A 107 11.65 22.57 -5.07
N LYS A 108 11.07 21.88 -4.08
CA LYS A 108 9.82 22.26 -3.40
C LYS A 108 10.07 22.97 -2.06
N GLY A 109 11.32 23.20 -1.70
CA GLY A 109 11.73 23.88 -0.48
C GLY A 109 11.62 23.02 0.78
N VAL A 110 11.76 21.69 0.65
CA VAL A 110 11.91 20.76 1.78
C VAL A 110 13.36 20.27 1.80
N TYR A 111 14.12 20.66 2.83
CA TYR A 111 15.57 20.49 2.83
C TYR A 111 16.07 19.33 3.67
N HIS A 112 15.39 19.05 4.79
CA HIS A 112 15.88 18.09 5.76
C HIS A 112 15.27 16.69 5.52
N PRO A 113 16.08 15.61 5.49
CA PRO A 113 15.62 14.27 5.13
C PRO A 113 14.52 13.71 6.03
N ASP A 114 14.49 14.05 7.33
CA ASP A 114 13.41 13.62 8.24
C ASP A 114 12.06 14.15 7.77
N ASN A 115 12.00 15.42 7.35
CA ASN A 115 10.82 16.08 6.82
C ASN A 115 10.41 15.49 5.47
N MET A 116 11.37 15.22 4.58
CA MET A 116 11.13 14.51 3.31
C MET A 116 10.46 13.15 3.55
N SER A 117 11.03 12.34 4.44
CA SER A 117 10.47 11.02 4.75
C SER A 117 9.12 11.09 5.47
N GLY A 118 8.90 12.11 6.31
CA GLY A 118 7.59 12.38 6.91
C GLY A 118 6.53 12.67 5.85
N ILE A 119 6.82 13.59 4.93
CA ILE A 119 5.91 13.95 3.83
C ILE A 119 5.61 12.73 2.95
N ILE A 120 6.59 11.90 2.65
CA ILE A 120 6.37 10.64 1.89
C ILE A 120 5.37 9.75 2.64
N LEU A 121 5.59 9.49 3.93
CA LEU A 121 4.73 8.61 4.72
C LEU A 121 3.30 9.17 4.85
N THR A 122 3.16 10.46 5.11
CA THR A 122 1.85 11.14 5.18
C THR A 122 1.13 11.07 3.83
N SER A 123 1.85 11.33 2.74
CA SER A 123 1.29 11.28 1.39
C SER A 123 0.87 9.86 1.01
N TYR A 124 1.67 8.85 1.35
CA TYR A 124 1.33 7.46 1.11
C TYR A 124 0.10 7.00 1.92
N HIS A 125 -0.03 7.45 3.18
CA HIS A 125 -1.23 7.20 3.98
C HIS A 125 -2.49 7.76 3.32
N ARG A 126 -2.40 9.00 2.83
CA ARG A 126 -3.49 9.67 2.10
C ARG A 126 -3.81 8.98 0.78
N TYR A 127 -2.80 8.56 0.03
CA TYR A 127 -2.94 7.78 -1.20
C TYR A 127 -3.75 6.49 -0.95
N LEU A 128 -3.38 5.69 0.05
CA LEU A 128 -4.12 4.46 0.39
C LEU A 128 -5.57 4.73 0.81
N ASN A 129 -5.84 5.91 1.40
CA ASN A 129 -7.16 6.32 1.85
C ASN A 129 -7.95 7.14 0.82
N ASN A 130 -7.47 7.29 -0.42
CA ASN A 130 -8.08 8.15 -1.44
C ASN A 130 -8.33 9.59 -0.96
N LYS A 131 -7.46 10.10 -0.09
CA LYS A 131 -7.50 11.48 0.42
C LYS A 131 -6.62 12.39 -0.44
N PRO A 132 -6.96 13.69 -0.58
CA PRO A 132 -6.10 14.64 -1.27
C PRO A 132 -4.71 14.68 -0.62
N ILE A 133 -3.66 14.52 -1.43
CA ILE A 133 -2.28 14.57 -0.92
C ILE A 133 -1.98 15.93 -0.28
N ASN A 134 -2.43 17.03 -0.91
CA ASN A 134 -2.20 18.40 -0.44
C ASN A 134 -0.73 18.64 -0.05
N LEU A 135 0.17 18.41 -1.01
CA LEU A 135 1.62 18.51 -0.80
C LEU A 135 2.03 19.91 -0.33
N GLU A 136 1.47 20.96 -0.92
CA GLU A 136 1.74 22.34 -0.52
C GLU A 136 1.35 22.61 0.94
N GLY A 137 0.21 22.10 1.39
CA GLY A 137 -0.22 22.21 2.78
C GLY A 137 0.70 21.46 3.74
N GLN A 138 1.19 20.28 3.35
CA GLN A 138 2.20 19.54 4.13
C GLN A 138 3.50 20.32 4.26
N ILE A 139 4.00 20.89 3.16
CA ILE A 139 5.23 21.71 3.14
C ILE A 139 5.05 22.99 3.98
N LYS A 140 3.88 23.62 3.94
CA LYS A 140 3.60 24.80 4.77
C LYS A 140 3.65 24.45 6.26
N LYS A 141 2.99 23.37 6.67
CA LYS A 141 3.00 22.88 8.06
C LYS A 141 4.43 22.57 8.53
N ASP A 142 5.23 21.96 7.65
CA ASP A 142 6.64 21.66 7.92
C ASP A 142 7.47 22.92 8.18
N LYS A 143 7.31 23.96 7.35
CA LYS A 143 8.00 25.24 7.51
C LYS A 143 7.58 25.97 8.78
N GLU A 144 6.30 25.92 9.13
CA GLU A 144 5.77 26.53 10.36
C GLU A 144 6.35 25.86 11.61
N TYR A 145 6.42 24.52 11.64
CA TYR A 145 7.05 23.79 12.74
C TYR A 145 8.53 24.14 12.92
N ASN A 146 9.24 24.34 11.80
CA ASN A 146 10.66 24.70 11.80
C ASN A 146 10.92 26.21 12.00
N ASN A 147 9.88 27.04 12.19
CA ASN A 147 10.04 28.46 12.52
C ASN A 147 10.60 28.57 13.95
N PRO A 148 11.76 29.25 14.17
CA PRO A 148 12.32 29.44 15.50
C PRO A 148 11.36 30.10 16.51
N GLU A 149 10.40 30.90 16.06
CA GLU A 149 9.37 31.48 16.95
C GLU A 149 8.41 30.42 17.51
N CYS A 150 8.15 29.33 16.77
CA CYS A 150 7.31 28.23 17.22
C CYS A 150 8.05 27.24 18.13
N LEU A 151 9.37 27.09 17.96
CA LEU A 151 10.21 26.22 18.81
C LEU A 151 10.31 26.72 20.25
N ASN A 152 10.27 28.03 20.46
CA ASN A 152 10.30 28.65 21.79
C ASN A 152 9.06 28.35 22.65
N PHE A 153 7.98 27.83 22.06
CA PHE A 153 6.74 27.52 22.77
C PHE A 153 6.65 26.07 23.26
N LEU A 154 7.53 25.18 22.79
CA LEU A 154 7.47 23.73 23.06
C LEU A 154 8.47 23.22 24.11
N GLY A 155 9.04 24.12 24.93
CA GLY A 155 9.73 23.74 26.17
C GLY A 155 11.01 22.94 25.94
N HIS A 156 12.13 23.66 25.90
CA HIS A 156 13.39 23.08 26.38
C HIS A 156 13.30 23.02 27.92
N ASP A 157 12.96 21.84 28.44
CA ASP A 157 13.40 21.38 29.76
C ASP A 157 14.65 20.50 29.59
#